data_AF-A0A7V9VX50-F1
#
_entry.id   AF-A0A7V9VX50-F1
#
_cell.length_a   1.000
_cell.length_b   1.000
_cell.length_c   1.000
_cell.angle_alpha   90.00
_cell.angle_beta   90.00
_cell.angle_gamma   90.00
#
_symmetry.space_group_name_H-M   'P 1'
#
loop_
_entity.id
_entity.type
_entity.pdbx_description
1 polymer ?
#
loop_
_entity_poly.entity_id
_entity_poly.type
_entity_poly.pdbx_seq_one_letter_code
_entity_poly.pdbx_strand_id
1 'polypeptide(L)'
;MRTCPNCGHQNGENDRFCSNCGAPLATAQSEQEPVSATPPTSTPSGMPSPVSFDVPPGASVEDEWRMSSLGPPPSKKRPLWLWIVIALIGLCLLTCVGLIGFGLTDTGQRFFEDLATEAANQATQAAD
;
A
#
# COMPACT_ATOMS: atom_id res chain seq x y z
N MET A 1 15.15 -8.88 -11.78
CA MET A 1 13.97 -7.99 -11.57
C MET A 1 12.96 -8.21 -12.70
N ARG A 2 11.65 -8.08 -12.47
CA ARG A 2 10.62 -8.31 -13.50
C ARG A 2 9.66 -7.15 -13.65
N THR A 3 9.26 -6.85 -14.87
CA THR A 3 8.33 -5.77 -15.17
C THR A 3 6.90 -6.30 -15.17
N CYS A 4 6.00 -5.61 -14.47
CA CYS A 4 4.59 -5.95 -14.46
C CYS A 4 3.99 -5.80 -15.88
N PRO A 5 3.39 -6.85 -16.46
CA PRO A 5 2.78 -6.75 -17.79
C PRO A 5 1.52 -5.87 -17.80
N ASN A 6 0.92 -5.63 -16.64
CA ASN A 6 -0.30 -4.82 -16.51
C ASN A 6 -0.02 -3.32 -16.36
N CYS A 7 1.05 -2.92 -15.66
CA CYS A 7 1.32 -1.50 -15.37
C CYS A 7 2.75 -1.02 -15.63
N GLY A 8 3.67 -1.90 -16.04
CA GLY A 8 5.06 -1.53 -16.34
C GLY A 8 5.97 -1.32 -15.12
N HIS A 9 5.48 -1.54 -13.89
CA HIS A 9 6.29 -1.38 -12.69
C HIS A 9 7.33 -2.50 -12.53
N GLN A 10 8.56 -2.14 -12.15
CA GLN A 10 9.61 -3.10 -11.80
C GLN A 10 9.37 -3.68 -10.41
N ASN A 11 9.27 -5.00 -10.35
CA ASN A 11 9.12 -5.77 -9.13
C ASN A 11 10.31 -6.73 -8.96
N GLY A 12 10.48 -7.25 -7.76
CA GLY A 12 11.41 -8.34 -7.47
C GLY A 12 11.02 -9.62 -8.21
N GLU A 13 12.00 -10.48 -8.45
CA GLU A 13 11.81 -11.74 -9.21
C GLU A 13 10.88 -12.71 -8.46
N ASN A 14 10.84 -12.61 -7.13
CA ASN A 14 10.05 -13.45 -6.25
C ASN A 14 8.68 -12.85 -5.86
N ASP A 15 8.37 -11.62 -6.28
CA ASP A 15 7.13 -10.94 -5.88
C ASP A 15 5.91 -11.56 -6.54
N ARG A 16 5.03 -12.25 -5.81
CA ARG A 16 3.86 -12.93 -6.42
C ARG A 16 2.85 -11.97 -7.06
N PHE A 17 2.80 -10.73 -6.59
CA PHE A 17 1.89 -9.68 -7.04
C PHE A 17 2.67 -8.38 -7.27
N CYS A 18 2.18 -7.54 -8.18
CA CYS A 18 2.76 -6.23 -8.42
C CYS A 18 2.51 -5.31 -7.23
N SER A 19 3.58 -4.79 -6.65
CA SER A 19 3.52 -3.82 -5.54
C SER A 19 2.93 -2.45 -5.92
N ASN A 20 2.71 -2.21 -7.21
CA ASN A 20 2.12 -0.98 -7.73
C ASN A 20 0.64 -1.10 -8.13
N CYS A 21 0.22 -2.18 -8.79
CA CYS A 21 -1.16 -2.36 -9.27
C CYS A 21 -1.88 -3.58 -8.70
N GLY A 22 -1.21 -4.41 -7.91
CA GLY A 22 -1.79 -5.63 -7.34
C GLY A 22 -1.95 -6.80 -8.31
N ALA A 23 -1.67 -6.62 -9.60
CA ALA A 23 -1.81 -7.68 -10.60
C ALA A 23 -0.88 -8.88 -10.27
N PRO A 24 -1.35 -10.13 -10.44
CA PRO A 24 -0.52 -11.30 -10.24
C PRO A 24 0.61 -11.30 -11.27
N LEU A 25 1.84 -11.38 -10.78
CA LEU A 25 3.00 -11.48 -11.64
C LEU A 25 3.19 -12.96 -11.92
N ALA A 26 2.69 -13.42 -13.06
CA ALA A 26 2.71 -14.83 -13.49
C ALA A 26 4.07 -15.45 -13.12
N THR A 27 4.07 -16.34 -12.14
CA THR A 27 5.21 -17.20 -11.86
C THR A 27 5.27 -18.17 -13.02
N ALA A 28 6.41 -18.27 -13.69
CA ALA A 28 6.65 -19.12 -14.86
C ALA A 28 6.63 -20.62 -14.47
N GLN A 29 5.49 -21.08 -13.95
CA GLN A 29 5.22 -22.47 -13.67
C GLN A 29 3.71 -22.68 -13.73
N SER A 30 3.19 -22.67 -14.96
CA SER A 30 2.20 -23.62 -15.47
C SER A 30 1.70 -23.11 -16.83
N GLU A 31 2.56 -23.25 -17.84
CA GLU A 31 2.15 -23.31 -19.25
C GLU A 31 2.18 -24.79 -19.64
N GLN A 32 1.10 -25.27 -20.27
CA GLN A 32 0.89 -26.56 -20.96
C GLN A 32 0.86 -27.85 -20.10
N GLU A 33 0.00 -28.87 -20.26
CA GLU A 33 -1.13 -29.29 -21.13
C GLU A 33 -1.61 -30.66 -20.51
N PRO A 34 -2.26 -31.65 -21.17
CA PRO A 34 -3.49 -31.79 -21.97
C PRO A 34 -4.46 -32.87 -21.38
N VAL A 35 -5.76 -32.84 -21.67
CA VAL A 35 -6.59 -34.09 -21.66
C VAL A 35 -7.67 -34.05 -22.74
N SER A 36 -7.33 -34.65 -23.88
CA SER A 36 -8.27 -35.22 -24.85
C SER A 36 -8.97 -36.46 -24.27
N ALA A 37 -10.30 -36.52 -24.33
CA ALA A 37 -11.10 -37.73 -24.63
C ALA A 37 -12.61 -37.38 -24.76
N THR A 38 -13.11 -37.45 -26.01
CA THR A 38 -14.51 -37.43 -26.52
C THR A 38 -15.33 -38.65 -25.96
N PRO A 39 -16.69 -38.85 -26.08
CA PRO A 39 -17.65 -38.47 -27.16
C PRO A 39 -19.15 -38.26 -26.71
N PRO A 40 -20.21 -38.37 -27.55
CA PRO A 40 -20.47 -37.89 -28.92
C PRO A 40 -21.69 -36.92 -29.05
N THR A 41 -21.69 -36.19 -30.17
CA THR A 41 -22.82 -35.93 -31.10
C THR A 41 -24.27 -35.86 -30.58
N SER A 42 -24.86 -34.66 -30.73
CA SER A 42 -26.21 -34.53 -31.33
C SER A 42 -26.35 -33.16 -32.01
N THR A 43 -26.20 -33.16 -33.33
CA THR A 43 -26.62 -32.10 -34.24
C THR A 43 -28.15 -32.07 -34.34
N PRO A 44 -28.78 -30.90 -34.20
CA PRO A 44 -29.93 -30.58 -35.03
C PRO A 44 -29.56 -29.48 -36.03
N SER A 45 -29.62 -29.85 -37.31
CA SER A 45 -29.59 -28.95 -38.45
C SER A 45 -30.63 -27.85 -38.30
N GLY A 46 -30.19 -26.60 -38.44
CA GLY A 46 -31.07 -25.45 -38.43
C GLY A 46 -30.31 -24.14 -38.63
N MET A 47 -29.53 -24.03 -39.71
CA MET A 47 -29.13 -22.71 -40.21
C MET A 47 -30.29 -22.13 -41.03
N PRO A 48 -30.92 -21.03 -40.62
CA PRO A 48 -31.36 -20.04 -41.59
C PRO A 48 -30.15 -19.25 -42.10
N SER A 49 -30.20 -18.92 -43.39
CA SER A 49 -29.23 -18.15 -44.15
C SER A 49 -28.75 -16.86 -43.46
N PRO A 50 -27.51 -16.39 -43.73
CA PRO A 50 -27.02 -15.15 -43.17
C PRO A 50 -27.79 -13.98 -43.79
N VAL A 51 -28.64 -13.33 -43.00
CA VAL A 51 -29.14 -11.99 -43.32
C VAL A 51 -27.99 -11.03 -43.04
N SER A 52 -27.36 -10.52 -44.11
CA SER A 52 -26.47 -9.37 -44.03
C SER A 52 -27.26 -8.19 -43.49
N PHE A 53 -27.05 -7.85 -42.23
CA PHE A 53 -27.37 -6.53 -41.73
C PHE A 53 -26.23 -5.61 -42.13
N ASP A 54 -26.48 -4.75 -43.12
CA ASP A 54 -25.67 -3.57 -43.40
C ASP A 54 -25.49 -2.77 -42.10
N VAL A 55 -24.29 -2.85 -41.52
CA VAL A 55 -23.89 -2.05 -40.37
C VAL A 55 -23.53 -0.66 -40.90
N PRO A 56 -24.29 0.41 -40.57
CA PRO A 56 -23.91 1.75 -40.97
C PRO A 56 -22.56 2.13 -40.34
N PRO A 57 -21.64 2.77 -41.09
CA PRO A 57 -20.37 3.24 -40.54
C PRO A 57 -20.65 4.40 -39.57
N GLY A 58 -20.77 4.09 -38.28
CA GLY A 58 -20.95 5.11 -37.25
C GLY A 58 -21.66 4.72 -35.96
N ALA A 59 -22.20 3.51 -35.84
CA ALA A 59 -22.84 3.07 -34.60
C ALA A 59 -21.91 2.12 -33.81
N SER A 60 -20.98 2.70 -33.05
CA SER A 60 -20.23 2.00 -32.00
C SER A 60 -21.18 1.67 -30.85
N VAL A 61 -21.74 0.47 -30.87
CA VAL A 61 -22.45 -0.13 -29.74
C VAL A 61 -21.42 -1.00 -29.01
N GLU A 62 -20.72 -0.38 -28.05
CA GLU A 62 -20.06 -1.08 -26.96
C GLU A 62 -20.35 -0.31 -25.67
N ASP A 63 -21.44 -0.79 -25.09
CA ASP A 63 -21.85 -0.86 -23.71
C ASP A 63 -21.34 0.14 -22.67
N GLU A 64 -22.32 0.57 -21.90
CA GLU A 64 -22.42 1.37 -20.68
C GLU A 64 -21.59 0.83 -19.48
N TRP A 65 -20.47 0.15 -19.74
CA TRP A 65 -19.43 -0.24 -18.77
C TRP A 65 -18.11 0.47 -19.02
N ARG A 66 -18.17 1.65 -19.65
CA ARG A 66 -17.16 2.72 -19.51
C ARG A 66 -17.19 3.27 -18.08
N MET A 67 -16.89 2.44 -17.09
CA MET A 67 -16.36 2.91 -15.82
C MET A 67 -15.00 3.52 -16.13
N SER A 68 -15.08 4.81 -16.43
CA SER A 68 -14.12 5.82 -16.04
C SER A 68 -12.69 5.49 -16.47
N SER A 69 -12.34 6.01 -17.65
CA SER A 69 -11.03 6.63 -17.90
C SER A 69 -10.19 6.70 -16.63
N LEU A 70 -9.28 5.74 -16.46
CA LEU A 70 -8.31 5.73 -15.37
C LEU A 70 -7.62 7.10 -15.41
N GLY A 71 -8.00 7.97 -14.48
CA GLY A 71 -7.41 9.30 -14.37
C GLY A 71 -5.90 9.18 -14.20
N PRO A 72 -5.14 10.25 -14.51
CA PRO A 72 -3.71 10.27 -14.26
C PRO A 72 -3.43 9.85 -12.81
N PRO A 73 -2.42 8.98 -12.56
CA PRO A 73 -2.19 8.41 -11.25
C PRO A 73 -1.97 9.54 -10.25
N PRO A 74 -2.57 9.47 -9.04
CA PRO A 74 -2.44 10.52 -8.06
C PRO A 74 -0.95 10.70 -7.75
N SER A 75 -0.46 11.92 -7.97
CA SER A 75 0.91 12.27 -7.67
C SER A 75 1.16 11.97 -6.19
N LYS A 76 2.20 11.19 -5.93
CA LYS A 76 2.68 10.88 -4.58
C LYS A 76 3.15 12.19 -3.96
N LYS A 77 2.21 12.97 -3.43
CA LYS A 77 2.51 14.11 -2.57
C LYS A 77 3.22 13.47 -1.40
N ARG A 78 4.54 13.66 -1.31
CA ARG A 78 5.30 13.31 -0.09
C ARG A 78 4.48 13.91 1.04
N PRO A 79 3.85 13.10 1.90
CA PRO A 79 2.84 13.65 2.76
C PRO A 79 3.63 14.56 3.70
N LEU A 80 3.21 15.82 3.78
CA LEU A 80 3.69 16.78 4.77
C LEU A 80 3.78 16.12 6.16
N TRP A 81 2.90 15.14 6.40
CA TRP A 81 2.90 14.21 7.51
C TRP A 81 4.22 13.46 7.77
N LEU A 82 4.94 12.98 6.75
CA LEU A 82 6.25 12.33 6.93
C LEU A 82 7.27 13.32 7.53
N TRP A 83 7.25 14.58 7.09
CA TRP A 83 8.10 15.62 7.68
C TRP A 83 7.67 15.99 9.10
N ILE A 84 6.37 15.99 9.39
CA ILE A 84 5.84 16.19 10.75
C ILE A 84 6.28 15.05 11.68
N VAL A 85 6.20 13.80 11.21
CA VAL A 85 6.63 12.62 11.98
C VAL A 85 8.14 12.63 12.21
N ILE A 86 8.94 12.95 11.19
CA ILE A 86 10.39 13.10 11.34
C ILE A 86 10.74 14.22 12.33
N ALA A 87 10.02 15.36 12.28
CA ALA A 87 10.22 16.46 13.21
C ALA A 87 9.84 16.08 14.65
N LEU A 88 8.73 15.35 14.85
CA LEU A 88 8.32 14.84 16.16
C LEU A 88 9.33 13.85 16.74
N ILE A 89 9.80 12.90 15.93
CA ILE A 89 10.82 11.93 16.33
C ILE A 89 12.13 12.65 16.66
N GLY A 90 12.57 13.59 15.82
CA GLY A 90 13.78 14.38 16.06
C GLY A 90 13.70 15.21 17.34
N LEU A 91 12.56 15.87 17.59
CA LEU A 91 12.33 16.63 18.83
C LEU A 91 12.35 15.72 20.05
N CYS A 92 11.68 14.57 19.99
CA CYS A 92 11.66 13.59 21.06
C CYS A 92 13.06 13.03 21.36
N LEU A 93 13.86 12.73 20.33
CA LEU A 93 15.23 12.28 20.52
C LEU A 93 16.12 13.38 21.11
N LEU A 94 15.98 14.63 20.66
CA LEU A 94 16.72 15.77 21.21
C LEU A 94 16.40 16.01 22.68
N THR A 95 15.12 15.95 23.07
CA THR A 95 14.73 16.09 24.48
C THR A 95 15.22 14.92 25.32
N CYS A 96 15.12 13.68 24.83
CA CYS A 96 15.67 12.51 25.52
C CYS A 96 17.19 12.63 25.71
N VAL A 97 17.95 12.97 24.67
CA VAL A 97 19.40 13.14 24.76
C VAL A 97 19.78 14.30 25.68
N GLY A 98 19.04 15.41 25.62
CA GLY A 98 19.22 16.54 26.54
C GLY A 98 18.98 16.16 27.99
N LEU A 99 17.89 15.44 28.28
CA LEU A 99 17.56 14.97 29.64
C LEU A 99 18.57 13.94 30.14
N ILE A 100 18.98 12.99 29.29
CA ILE A 100 19.98 11.98 29.66
C ILE A 100 21.34 12.66 29.91
N GLY A 101 21.78 13.54 29.01
CA GLY A 101 23.03 14.28 29.17
C GLY A 101 23.01 15.20 30.40
N PHE A 102 21.90 15.88 30.65
CA PHE A 102 21.72 16.72 31.83
C PHE A 102 21.69 15.89 33.13
N GLY A 103 20.99 14.76 33.14
CA GLY A 103 20.93 13.84 34.28
C GLY A 103 22.26 13.17 34.61
N LEU A 104 23.13 13.00 33.61
CA LEU A 104 24.51 12.52 33.79
C LEU A 104 25.50 13.63 34.22
N THR A 105 25.08 14.89 34.20
CA THR A 105 25.90 16.03 34.64
C THR A 105 25.65 16.30 36.13
N ASP A 106 26.68 16.73 36.87
CA ASP A 106 26.59 17.07 38.31
C ASP A 106 25.46 18.06 38.64
N THR A 107 25.13 18.96 37.71
CA THR A 107 24.03 19.92 37.84
C THR A 107 22.66 19.26 37.84
N GLY A 108 22.48 18.16 37.10
CA GLY A 108 21.20 17.46 37.02
C GLY A 108 20.88 16.68 38.29
N GLN A 109 21.87 16.01 38.88
CA GLN A 109 21.70 15.24 40.11
C GLN A 109 21.18 16.11 41.27
N ARG A 110 21.73 17.31 41.46
CA ARG A 110 21.29 18.26 42.51
C ARG A 110 19.83 18.68 42.34
N PHE A 111 19.41 18.89 41.08
CA PHE A 111 18.02 19.25 40.78
C PHE A 111 17.04 18.14 41.14
N PHE A 112 17.40 16.87 40.93
CA PHE A 112 16.56 15.74 41.33
C PHE A 112 16.50 15.57 42.85
N GLU A 113 17.59 15.83 43.56
CA GLU A 113 17.63 15.78 45.03
C GLU A 113 16.72 16.86 45.66
N ASP A 114 16.72 18.08 45.13
CA ASP A 114 15.82 19.16 45.59
C ASP A 114 14.34 18.81 45.35
N LEU A 115 14.02 18.31 44.15
CA LEU A 115 12.66 17.88 43.79
C LEU A 115 12.17 16.70 44.65
N ALA A 116 13.05 15.75 44.95
CA ALA A 116 12.75 14.62 45.83
C ALA A 116 12.48 15.10 47.26
N THR A 117 13.22 16.11 47.72
CA THR A 117 13.05 16.69 49.05
C THR A 117 11.70 17.41 49.16
N GLU A 118 11.31 18.20 48.16
CA GLU A 118 9.99 18.85 48.12
C GLU A 118 8.84 17.84 48.06
N ALA A 119 8.98 16.77 47.26
CA ALA A 119 7.98 15.71 47.20
C ALA A 119 7.79 15.00 48.54
N ALA A 120 8.88 14.73 49.27
CA ALA A 120 8.82 14.12 50.60
C ALA A 120 8.13 15.04 51.62
N ASN A 121 8.43 16.35 51.58
CA ASN A 121 7.76 17.34 52.43
C ASN A 121 6.26 17.43 52.13
N GLN A 122 5.87 17.41 50.85
CA GLN A 122 4.46 17.41 50.45
C GLN A 122 3.72 16.15 50.92
N ALA A 123 4.36 14.98 50.82
CA ALA A 123 3.78 13.73 51.31
C ALA A 123 3.56 13.74 52.83
N THR A 124 4.44 14.39 53.59
CA THR A 124 4.31 14.52 55.04
C THR A 124 3.14 15.43 55.41
N GLN A 125 2.99 16.57 54.73
CA GLN A 125 1.87 17.49 54.93
C GLN A 125 0.51 16.90 54.53
N ALA A 126 0.46 15.92 53.63
CA ALA A 126 -0.78 15.24 53.25
C ALA A 126 -1.20 14.14 54.24
N ALA A 127 -0.33 13.76 55.17
CA ALA A 127 -0.57 12.71 56.15
C ALA A 127 -1.06 13.23 57.52
N ASP A 128 -0.89 14.52 57.79
CA ASP A 128 -1.43 15.25 58.96
C ASP A 128 -2.82 15.83 58.67
#